data_AF-F7NIA8-F1
#
_entry.id   AF-F7NIA8-F1
#
_cell.length_a   1.000
_cell.length_b   1.000
_cell.length_c   1.000
_cell.angle_alpha   90.00
_cell.angle_beta   90.00
_cell.angle_gamma   90.00
#
_symmetry.space_group_name_H-M   'P 1'
#
loop_
_entity.id
_entity.type
_entity.pdbx_description
1 polymer ?
#
loop_
_entity_poly.entity_id
_entity_poly.type
_entity_poly.pdbx_seq_one_letter_code
_entity_poly.pdbx_strand_id
1 'polypeptide(L)'
;MISNIMEININKDYRNKMTEKARLGNHGIGYTMSVNNGHSRLAGVKQMNEALVVAVRGIIGFFTLLIFARALGKQQISQLTFFDYVLGITIGSTASTLTTDLDSSGWPHWVGLLTWVAAGLATQWVTLKSLKISKFINGEPVVVIMNGKILEDSMRTLRYRAADLLEQLREKGVFDLNQVAFAIVETDGQLSVLKKAEYQSVTPLDLKLTPQSAGLANEIILDGILLEEGLRQAQRDRAWLDQELQRRGIRDVSEVFLASLDPSGNLYLDTYRDHLTTPRSGGNTR
;
A
#
# COMPACT_ATOMS: atom_id res chain seq x y z
N MET A 1 -41.81 -12.61 -22.37
CA MET A 1 -42.52 -12.54 -23.67
C MET A 1 -42.51 -11.15 -24.32
N ILE A 2 -42.00 -10.09 -23.68
CA ILE A 2 -41.95 -8.72 -24.23
C ILE A 2 -40.59 -8.38 -24.90
N SER A 3 -39.52 -9.16 -24.63
CA SER A 3 -38.19 -8.91 -25.20
C SER A 3 -38.06 -9.25 -26.69
N ASN A 4 -38.76 -10.29 -27.18
CA ASN A 4 -38.60 -10.78 -28.56
C ASN A 4 -39.33 -9.93 -29.63
N ILE A 5 -40.30 -9.09 -29.25
CA ILE A 5 -41.07 -8.29 -30.22
C ILE A 5 -40.35 -6.97 -30.56
N MET A 6 -39.50 -6.47 -29.65
CA MET A 6 -38.78 -5.21 -29.84
C MET A 6 -37.54 -5.38 -30.73
N GLU A 7 -36.82 -6.49 -30.62
CA GLU A 7 -35.64 -6.80 -31.47
C GLU A 7 -36.00 -6.99 -32.96
N ILE A 8 -37.15 -7.59 -33.25
CA ILE A 8 -37.59 -7.87 -34.64
C ILE A 8 -37.96 -6.56 -35.38
N ASN A 9 -38.52 -5.57 -34.68
CA ASN A 9 -38.93 -4.30 -35.28
C ASN A 9 -37.75 -3.37 -35.59
N ILE A 10 -36.71 -3.39 -34.74
CA ILE A 10 -35.51 -2.58 -34.96
C ILE A 10 -34.76 -3.09 -36.22
N ASN A 11 -34.64 -4.41 -36.40
CA ASN A 11 -33.86 -4.98 -37.51
C ASN A 11 -34.51 -4.75 -38.91
N LYS A 12 -35.84 -4.63 -38.99
CA LYS A 12 -36.54 -4.28 -40.23
C LYS A 12 -36.32 -2.84 -40.68
N ASP A 13 -36.29 -1.89 -39.74
CA ASP A 13 -36.10 -0.47 -40.06
C ASP A 13 -34.66 -0.17 -40.53
N TYR A 14 -33.67 -0.88 -39.97
CA TYR A 14 -32.27 -0.78 -40.42
C TYR A 14 -32.07 -1.37 -41.83
N ARG A 15 -32.70 -2.50 -42.18
CA ARG A 15 -32.62 -3.05 -43.56
C ARG A 15 -33.27 -2.12 -44.59
N ASN A 16 -34.39 -1.49 -44.27
CA ASN A 16 -35.05 -0.57 -45.21
C ASN A 16 -34.21 0.71 -45.46
N LYS A 17 -33.61 1.30 -44.42
CA LYS A 17 -32.72 2.48 -44.58
C LYS A 17 -31.43 2.19 -45.36
N MET A 18 -30.90 0.96 -45.27
CA MET A 18 -29.75 0.53 -46.08
C MET A 18 -30.11 0.30 -47.55
N THR A 19 -31.32 -0.18 -47.83
CA THR A 19 -31.78 -0.43 -49.21
C THR A 19 -32.12 0.89 -49.94
N GLU A 20 -32.58 1.91 -49.21
CA GLU A 20 -32.85 3.24 -49.74
C GLU A 20 -31.57 4.05 -50.02
N LYS A 21 -30.55 3.96 -49.15
CA LYS A 21 -29.22 4.54 -49.42
C LYS A 21 -28.49 3.87 -50.58
N ALA A 22 -28.70 2.58 -50.83
CA ALA A 22 -28.12 1.88 -51.97
C ALA A 22 -28.78 2.25 -53.31
N ARG A 23 -30.05 2.68 -53.31
CA ARG A 23 -30.76 3.14 -54.51
C ARG A 23 -30.41 4.55 -54.97
N LEU A 24 -29.88 5.39 -54.07
CA LEU A 24 -29.50 6.78 -54.36
C LEU A 24 -28.02 6.96 -54.76
N GLY A 25 -27.23 5.88 -54.79
CA GLY A 25 -25.79 5.93 -55.02
C GLY A 25 -25.31 5.73 -56.47
N ASN A 26 -26.21 5.67 -57.46
CA ASN A 26 -25.83 5.31 -58.83
C ASN A 26 -26.20 6.39 -59.86
N HIS A 27 -25.66 7.61 -59.70
CA HIS A 27 -25.45 8.57 -60.78
C HIS A 27 -24.08 9.23 -60.55
N GLY A 28 -23.10 8.86 -61.38
CA GLY A 28 -21.74 9.36 -61.31
C GLY A 28 -21.66 10.81 -61.79
N ILE A 29 -21.15 11.69 -60.93
CA ILE A 29 -20.44 12.91 -61.32
C ILE A 29 -19.28 13.06 -60.33
N GLY A 30 -18.05 12.94 -60.85
CA GLY A 30 -16.84 13.05 -60.05
C GLY A 30 -16.64 14.49 -59.56
N TYR A 31 -16.81 14.69 -58.26
CA TYR A 31 -16.22 15.83 -57.55
C TYR A 31 -14.98 15.33 -56.83
N THR A 32 -13.80 15.73 -57.30
CA THR A 32 -12.56 15.59 -56.54
C THR A 32 -12.70 16.46 -55.29
N MET A 33 -13.02 15.85 -54.16
CA MET A 33 -13.04 16.52 -52.87
C MET A 33 -11.57 16.79 -52.50
N SER A 34 -11.14 18.04 -52.66
CA SER A 34 -9.89 18.54 -52.08
C SER A 34 -9.98 18.37 -50.57
N VAL A 35 -9.36 17.30 -50.04
CA VAL A 35 -9.30 17.04 -48.60
C VAL A 35 -8.51 18.17 -47.96
N ASN A 36 -9.25 19.00 -47.23
CA ASN A 36 -8.76 20.17 -46.52
C ASN A 36 -7.78 19.74 -45.41
N ASN A 37 -6.51 20.14 -45.54
CA ASN A 37 -5.44 19.95 -44.55
C ASN A 37 -5.68 20.69 -43.21
N GLY A 38 -6.82 21.37 -43.03
CA GLY A 38 -7.23 21.96 -41.76
C GLY A 38 -7.66 20.95 -40.69
N HIS A 39 -8.20 19.78 -41.08
CA HIS A 39 -8.72 18.80 -40.11
C HIS A 39 -7.63 18.06 -39.31
N SER A 40 -6.45 17.81 -39.90
CA SER A 40 -5.33 17.16 -39.21
C SER A 40 -4.69 18.07 -38.16
N ARG A 41 -4.55 19.37 -38.43
CA ARG A 41 -4.07 20.36 -37.45
C ARG A 41 -5.06 20.59 -36.32
N LEU A 42 -6.36 20.64 -36.60
CA LEU A 42 -7.40 20.78 -35.57
C LEU A 42 -7.48 19.55 -34.66
N ALA A 43 -7.32 18.35 -35.21
CA ALA A 43 -7.26 17.11 -34.41
C ALA A 43 -6.05 17.09 -33.47
N GLY A 44 -4.86 17.50 -33.95
CA GLY A 44 -3.65 17.59 -33.13
C GLY A 44 -3.73 18.63 -32.02
N VAL A 45 -4.32 19.81 -32.29
CA VAL A 45 -4.54 20.86 -31.26
C VAL A 45 -5.59 20.42 -30.23
N LYS A 46 -6.66 19.75 -30.65
CA LYS A 46 -7.67 19.21 -29.75
C LYS A 46 -7.09 18.13 -28.82
N GLN A 47 -6.30 17.20 -29.37
CA GLN A 47 -5.60 16.18 -28.58
C GLN A 47 -4.59 16.77 -27.58
N MET A 48 -3.85 17.80 -27.97
CA MET A 48 -2.89 18.45 -27.07
C MET A 48 -3.58 19.19 -25.91
N ASN A 49 -4.75 19.77 -26.16
CA ASN A 49 -5.58 20.40 -25.12
C ASN A 49 -6.16 19.35 -24.15
N GLU A 50 -6.63 18.21 -24.67
CA GLU A 50 -7.13 17.10 -23.86
C GLU A 50 -6.02 16.54 -22.95
N ALA A 51 -4.82 16.30 -23.49
CA ALA A 51 -3.67 15.84 -22.70
C ALA A 51 -3.27 16.81 -21.58
N LEU A 52 -3.30 18.13 -21.86
CA LEU A 52 -2.99 19.15 -20.86
C LEU A 52 -4.07 19.20 -19.76
N VAL A 53 -5.35 19.04 -20.11
CA VAL A 53 -6.45 18.96 -19.14
C VAL A 53 -6.29 17.73 -18.24
N VAL A 54 -5.95 16.57 -18.82
CA VAL A 54 -5.66 15.34 -18.05
C VAL A 54 -4.49 15.56 -17.09
N ALA A 55 -3.40 16.19 -17.55
CA ALA A 55 -2.24 16.47 -16.70
C ALA A 55 -2.60 17.36 -15.51
N VAL A 56 -3.34 18.45 -15.73
CA VAL A 56 -3.77 19.35 -14.65
C VAL A 56 -4.73 18.65 -13.70
N ARG A 57 -5.74 17.92 -14.22
CA ARG A 57 -6.67 17.14 -13.38
C ARG A 57 -5.93 16.08 -12.57
N GLY A 58 -4.93 15.42 -13.14
CA GLY A 58 -4.10 14.43 -12.47
C GLY A 58 -3.27 15.01 -11.33
N ILE A 59 -2.66 16.19 -11.51
CA ILE A 59 -1.92 16.87 -10.44
C ILE A 59 -2.86 17.23 -9.28
N ILE A 60 -4.03 17.80 -9.58
CA ILE A 60 -5.02 18.15 -8.54
C ILE A 60 -5.52 16.89 -7.83
N GLY A 61 -5.85 15.84 -8.59
CA GLY A 61 -6.28 14.54 -8.06
C GLY A 61 -5.23 13.90 -7.15
N PHE A 62 -3.95 13.96 -7.53
CA PHE A 62 -2.84 13.45 -6.72
C PHE A 62 -2.77 14.14 -5.35
N PHE A 63 -2.77 15.48 -5.31
CA PHE A 63 -2.71 16.21 -4.04
C PHE A 63 -3.96 15.97 -3.18
N THR A 64 -5.13 15.83 -3.79
CA THR A 64 -6.34 15.43 -3.07
C THR A 64 -6.23 14.04 -2.46
N LEU A 65 -5.78 13.05 -3.24
CA LEU A 65 -5.59 11.70 -2.72
C LEU A 65 -4.57 11.69 -1.59
N LEU A 66 -3.52 12.52 -1.67
CA LEU A 66 -2.55 12.68 -0.59
C LEU A 66 -3.19 13.24 0.68
N ILE A 67 -4.07 14.25 0.56
CA ILE A 67 -4.83 14.80 1.70
C ILE A 67 -5.74 13.73 2.30
N PHE A 68 -6.48 13.00 1.46
CA PHE A 68 -7.40 11.94 1.91
C PHE A 68 -6.66 10.76 2.54
N ALA A 69 -5.53 10.33 1.98
CA ALA A 69 -4.68 9.30 2.58
C ALA A 69 -4.14 9.76 3.95
N ARG A 70 -3.73 11.02 4.09
CA ARG A 70 -3.34 11.59 5.39
C ARG A 70 -4.50 11.61 6.39
N ALA A 71 -5.72 11.91 5.93
CA ALA A 71 -6.92 11.94 6.78
C ALA A 71 -7.36 10.54 7.25
N LEU A 72 -7.27 9.53 6.38
CA LEU A 72 -7.59 8.13 6.71
C LEU A 72 -6.58 7.49 7.68
N GLY A 73 -5.41 8.12 7.87
CA GLY A 73 -4.41 7.72 8.86
C GLY A 73 -3.35 6.76 8.31
N LYS A 74 -2.38 6.42 9.17
CA LYS A 74 -1.30 5.49 8.84
C LYS A 74 -1.75 4.06 9.16
N GLN A 75 -2.09 3.28 8.14
CA GLN A 75 -2.17 1.82 8.26
C GLN A 75 -1.02 1.21 7.45
N GLN A 76 -0.31 0.25 8.06
CA GLN A 76 0.70 -0.52 7.33
C GLN A 76 0.00 -1.44 6.32
N ILE A 77 0.63 -1.72 5.17
CA ILE A 77 0.05 -2.60 4.14
C ILE A 77 -0.36 -3.96 4.73
N SER A 78 0.44 -4.49 5.66
CA SER A 78 0.17 -5.76 6.35
C SER A 78 -1.00 -5.72 7.33
N GLN A 79 -1.52 -4.54 7.68
CA GLN A 79 -2.58 -4.33 8.66
C GLN A 79 -3.86 -3.78 8.04
N LEU A 80 -3.92 -3.71 6.69
CA LEU A 80 -5.11 -3.28 6.00
C LEU A 80 -6.19 -4.34 6.13
N THR A 81 -7.37 -3.93 6.60
CA THR A 81 -8.53 -4.81 6.59
C THR A 81 -9.01 -5.03 5.15
N PHE A 82 -9.82 -6.07 4.93
CA PHE A 82 -10.47 -6.27 3.63
C PHE A 82 -11.29 -5.03 3.21
N PHE A 83 -11.95 -4.37 4.16
CA PHE A 83 -12.68 -3.14 3.91
C PHE A 83 -11.76 -2.00 3.42
N ASP A 84 -10.60 -1.81 4.06
CA ASP A 84 -9.62 -0.79 3.65
C ASP A 84 -9.11 -1.03 2.22
N TYR A 85 -8.92 -2.30 1.85
CA TYR A 85 -8.52 -2.69 0.49
C TYR A 85 -9.58 -2.32 -0.56
N VAL A 86 -10.85 -2.67 -0.30
CA VAL A 86 -11.98 -2.34 -1.20
C VAL A 86 -12.16 -0.82 -1.32
N LEU A 87 -12.04 -0.10 -0.20
CA LEU A 87 -12.11 1.36 -0.16
C LEU A 87 -11.00 2.00 -1.00
N GLY A 88 -9.76 1.53 -0.85
CA GLY A 88 -8.60 2.00 -1.60
C GLY A 88 -8.74 1.82 -3.11
N ILE A 89 -9.18 0.63 -3.56
CA ILE A 89 -9.43 0.36 -4.99
C ILE A 89 -10.53 1.28 -5.53
N THR A 90 -11.60 1.47 -4.77
CA THR A 90 -12.73 2.30 -5.20
C THR A 90 -12.35 3.76 -5.33
N ILE A 91 -11.59 4.28 -4.36
CA ILE A 91 -11.01 5.63 -4.38
C ILE A 91 -10.07 5.78 -5.58
N GLY A 92 -9.16 4.83 -5.81
CA GLY A 92 -8.23 4.85 -6.94
C GLY A 92 -8.93 4.82 -8.30
N SER A 93 -9.94 3.97 -8.45
CA SER A 93 -10.76 3.88 -9.67
C SER A 93 -11.54 5.18 -9.94
N THR A 94 -12.12 5.76 -8.90
CA THR A 94 -12.84 7.05 -8.99
C THR A 94 -11.88 8.19 -9.36
N ALA A 95 -10.69 8.23 -8.77
CA ALA A 95 -9.67 9.23 -9.09
C ALA A 95 -9.09 9.07 -10.50
N SER A 96 -8.95 7.84 -10.99
CA SER A 96 -8.60 7.57 -12.38
C SER A 96 -9.66 8.14 -13.32
N THR A 97 -10.92 7.83 -13.06
CA THR A 97 -12.05 8.31 -13.87
C THR A 97 -12.14 9.84 -13.87
N LEU A 98 -11.97 10.48 -12.71
CA LEU A 98 -11.89 11.94 -12.58
C LEU A 98 -10.80 12.57 -13.48
N THR A 99 -9.69 11.86 -13.65
CA THR A 99 -8.52 12.34 -14.40
C THR A 99 -8.70 12.13 -15.91
N THR A 100 -9.25 10.99 -16.33
CA THR A 100 -9.27 10.57 -17.74
C THR A 100 -10.60 10.79 -18.46
N ASP A 101 -11.72 10.87 -17.74
CA ASP A 101 -13.03 11.12 -18.35
C ASP A 101 -13.22 12.63 -18.59
N LEU A 102 -12.97 13.03 -19.83
CA LEU A 102 -13.09 14.42 -20.27
C LEU A 102 -14.49 14.79 -20.78
N ASP A 103 -15.31 13.80 -21.09
CA ASP A 103 -16.67 14.00 -21.64
C ASP A 103 -17.67 14.38 -20.55
N SER A 104 -17.38 14.02 -19.29
CA SER A 104 -18.16 14.43 -18.13
C SER A 104 -17.55 15.60 -17.37
N SER A 105 -18.40 16.35 -16.67
CA SER A 105 -17.95 17.35 -15.70
C SER A 105 -17.14 16.66 -14.60
N GLY A 106 -16.00 17.24 -14.22
CA GLY A 106 -15.19 16.70 -13.12
C GLY A 106 -15.89 16.74 -11.76
N TRP A 107 -16.85 17.65 -11.58
CA TRP A 107 -17.49 17.90 -10.27
C TRP A 107 -18.22 16.67 -9.69
N PRO A 108 -19.07 15.94 -10.43
CA PRO A 108 -19.63 14.67 -9.98
C PRO A 108 -18.61 13.67 -9.45
N HIS A 109 -17.46 13.52 -10.12
CA HIS A 109 -16.40 12.60 -9.69
C HIS A 109 -15.75 13.05 -8.39
N TRP A 110 -15.54 14.36 -8.21
CA TRP A 110 -15.07 14.95 -6.96
C TRP A 110 -16.01 14.70 -5.79
N VAL A 111 -17.32 14.91 -5.99
CA VAL A 111 -18.35 14.64 -4.98
C VAL A 111 -18.40 13.16 -4.64
N GLY A 112 -18.30 12.28 -5.65
CA GLY A 112 -18.24 10.83 -5.44
C GLY A 112 -17.03 10.42 -4.62
N LEU A 113 -15.84 10.92 -4.98
CA LEU A 113 -14.60 10.67 -4.26
C LEU A 113 -14.67 11.12 -2.80
N LEU A 114 -15.15 12.35 -2.55
CA LEU A 114 -15.34 12.88 -1.20
C LEU A 114 -16.35 12.03 -0.40
N THR A 115 -17.41 11.56 -1.05
CA THR A 115 -18.43 10.71 -0.42
C THR A 115 -17.84 9.38 0.04
N TRP A 116 -17.03 8.73 -0.80
CA TRP A 116 -16.35 7.48 -0.44
C TRP A 116 -15.37 7.66 0.72
N VAL A 117 -14.59 8.74 0.71
CA VAL A 117 -13.66 9.06 1.82
C VAL A 117 -14.42 9.37 3.10
N ALA A 118 -15.47 10.19 3.04
CA ALA A 118 -16.30 10.50 4.19
C ALA A 118 -16.99 9.26 4.76
N ALA A 119 -17.47 8.36 3.89
CA ALA A 119 -18.04 7.08 4.30
C ALA A 119 -16.98 6.17 4.96
N GLY A 120 -15.75 6.13 4.43
CA GLY A 120 -14.63 5.43 5.06
C GLY A 120 -14.34 5.94 6.47
N LEU A 121 -14.20 7.26 6.63
CA LEU A 121 -13.98 7.92 7.92
C LEU A 121 -15.14 7.69 8.89
N ALA A 122 -16.38 7.76 8.41
CA ALA A 122 -17.57 7.48 9.21
C ALA A 122 -17.57 6.03 9.71
N THR A 123 -17.24 5.07 8.84
CA THR A 123 -17.11 3.66 9.22
C THR A 123 -16.01 3.46 10.25
N GLN A 124 -14.83 4.07 10.08
CA GLN A 124 -13.76 4.05 11.08
C GLN A 124 -14.25 4.58 12.44
N TRP A 125 -14.96 5.72 12.44
CA TRP A 125 -15.49 6.29 13.68
C TRP A 125 -16.56 5.41 14.35
N VAL A 126 -17.44 4.79 13.56
CA VAL A 126 -18.49 3.89 14.06
C VAL A 126 -17.89 2.59 14.60
N THR A 127 -16.90 2.01 13.92
CA THR A 127 -16.22 0.78 14.36
C THR A 127 -15.43 1.02 15.66
N LEU A 128 -14.83 2.21 15.84
CA LEU A 128 -14.19 2.61 17.11
C LEU A 128 -15.19 2.68 18.28
N LYS A 129 -16.45 3.03 18.02
CA LYS A 129 -17.49 3.16 19.06
C LYS A 129 -18.22 1.86 19.36
N SER A 130 -18.25 0.91 18.42
CA SER A 130 -19.07 -0.29 18.53
C SER A 130 -18.29 -1.53 18.15
N LEU A 131 -17.97 -2.34 19.15
CA LEU A 131 -17.32 -3.64 18.94
C LEU A 131 -18.14 -4.57 18.04
N LYS A 132 -19.48 -4.55 18.14
CA LYS A 132 -20.35 -5.37 17.28
C LYS A 132 -20.21 -4.98 15.81
N ILE A 133 -20.16 -3.67 15.52
CA ILE A 133 -19.98 -3.18 14.15
C ILE A 133 -18.56 -3.44 13.67
N SER A 134 -17.56 -3.26 14.54
CA SER A 134 -16.17 -3.64 14.24
C SER A 134 -16.07 -5.11 13.85
N LYS A 135 -16.66 -6.02 14.62
CA LYS A 135 -16.67 -7.46 14.31
C LYS A 135 -17.36 -7.78 12.99
N PHE A 136 -18.44 -7.07 12.67
CA PHE A 136 -19.17 -7.27 11.42
C PHE A 136 -18.40 -6.75 10.19
N ILE A 137 -17.74 -5.60 10.29
CA ILE A 137 -17.05 -4.94 9.17
C ILE A 137 -15.61 -5.43 9.02
N ASN A 138 -14.85 -5.44 10.11
CA ASN A 138 -13.43 -5.78 10.11
C ASN A 138 -13.18 -7.27 10.37
N GLY A 139 -14.19 -8.01 10.79
CA GLY A 139 -14.06 -9.40 11.22
C GLY A 139 -13.60 -9.52 12.68
N GLU A 140 -13.38 -10.75 13.12
CA GLU A 140 -12.76 -11.06 14.41
C GLU A 140 -11.72 -12.16 14.23
N PRO A 141 -10.64 -12.16 15.04
CA PRO A 141 -9.69 -13.26 15.04
C PRO A 141 -10.37 -14.57 15.44
N VAL A 142 -10.03 -15.66 14.75
CA VAL A 142 -10.65 -16.97 14.98
C VAL A 142 -9.60 -17.99 15.35
N VAL A 143 -9.82 -18.68 16.48
CA VAL A 143 -8.99 -19.80 16.91
C VAL A 143 -9.21 -20.98 15.97
N VAL A 144 -8.13 -21.48 15.37
CA VAL A 144 -8.14 -22.62 14.43
C VAL A 144 -7.38 -23.83 14.95
N ILE A 145 -6.49 -23.66 15.93
CA ILE A 145 -5.87 -24.77 16.67
C ILE A 145 -5.98 -24.49 18.17
N MET A 146 -6.35 -25.50 18.95
CA MET A 146 -6.32 -25.48 20.40
C MET A 146 -5.69 -26.77 20.92
N ASN A 147 -4.61 -26.66 21.70
CA ASN A 147 -3.86 -27.77 22.29
C ASN A 147 -3.46 -28.86 21.29
N GLY A 148 -2.99 -28.45 20.10
CA GLY A 148 -2.58 -29.34 19.01
C GLY A 148 -3.74 -30.00 18.25
N LYS A 149 -4.99 -29.65 18.56
CA LYS A 149 -6.17 -30.09 17.79
C LYS A 149 -6.62 -28.98 16.86
N ILE A 150 -6.77 -29.30 15.58
CA ILE A 150 -7.39 -28.40 14.59
C ILE A 150 -8.88 -28.30 14.94
N LEU A 151 -9.44 -27.09 14.83
CA LEU A 151 -10.86 -26.83 15.04
C LEU A 151 -11.54 -26.73 13.67
N GLU A 152 -12.01 -27.86 13.14
CA GLU A 152 -12.52 -27.96 11.77
C GLU A 152 -13.75 -27.06 11.51
N ASP A 153 -14.59 -26.84 12.52
CA ASP A 153 -15.75 -25.94 12.41
C ASP A 153 -15.33 -24.47 12.24
N SER A 154 -14.29 -24.03 12.97
CA SER A 154 -13.68 -22.72 12.78
C SER A 154 -13.08 -22.58 11.38
N MET A 155 -12.32 -23.59 10.94
CA MET A 155 -11.73 -23.65 9.60
C MET A 155 -12.78 -23.55 8.50
N ARG A 156 -13.91 -24.28 8.65
CA ARG A 156 -15.01 -24.29 7.70
C ARG A 156 -15.69 -22.93 7.60
N THR A 157 -15.90 -22.26 8.73
CA THR A 157 -16.49 -20.92 8.78
C THR A 157 -15.62 -19.90 8.05
N LEU A 158 -14.30 -20.01 8.19
CA LEU A 158 -13.31 -19.17 7.50
C LEU A 158 -13.03 -19.59 6.05
N ARG A 159 -13.56 -20.73 5.59
CA ARG A 159 -13.16 -21.38 4.32
C ARG A 159 -11.65 -21.62 4.21
N TYR A 160 -11.01 -21.84 5.35
CA TYR A 160 -9.57 -21.97 5.48
C TYR A 160 -9.19 -23.46 5.34
N ARG A 161 -8.27 -23.80 4.44
CA ARG A 161 -7.91 -25.21 4.18
C ARG A 161 -6.81 -25.65 5.14
N ALA A 162 -6.77 -26.95 5.42
CA ALA A 162 -5.67 -27.53 6.21
C ALA A 162 -4.30 -27.28 5.54
N ALA A 163 -4.22 -27.27 4.21
CA ALA A 163 -2.99 -26.95 3.50
C ALA A 163 -2.48 -25.53 3.81
N ASP A 164 -3.37 -24.54 3.80
CA ASP A 164 -3.06 -23.13 4.07
C ASP A 164 -2.59 -22.96 5.52
N LEU A 165 -3.27 -23.60 6.47
CA LEU A 165 -2.88 -23.62 7.88
C LEU A 165 -1.48 -24.21 8.08
N LEU A 166 -1.19 -25.35 7.45
CA LEU A 166 0.12 -26.01 7.54
C LEU A 166 1.23 -25.18 6.88
N GLU A 167 0.92 -24.47 5.80
CA GLU A 167 1.86 -23.54 5.16
C GLU A 167 2.22 -22.39 6.09
N GLN A 168 1.23 -21.70 6.65
CA GLN A 168 1.46 -20.57 7.55
C GLN A 168 2.15 -20.99 8.85
N LEU A 169 1.85 -22.19 9.37
CA LEU A 169 2.60 -22.75 10.50
C LEU A 169 4.10 -22.90 10.18
N ARG A 170 4.45 -23.37 8.97
CA ARG A 170 5.84 -23.48 8.53
C ARG A 170 6.51 -22.11 8.38
N GLU A 171 5.80 -21.11 7.88
CA GLU A 171 6.31 -19.72 7.83
C GLU A 171 6.67 -19.18 9.23
N LYS A 172 5.94 -19.63 10.27
CA LYS A 172 6.25 -19.32 11.69
C LYS A 172 7.25 -20.28 12.33
N GLY A 173 7.88 -21.17 11.55
CA GLY A 173 8.85 -22.14 12.04
C GLY A 173 8.26 -23.24 12.91
N VAL A 174 6.99 -23.62 12.69
CA VAL A 174 6.29 -24.69 13.40
C VAL A 174 5.96 -25.83 12.43
N PHE A 175 6.61 -26.97 12.63
CA PHE A 175 6.45 -28.15 11.78
C PHE A 175 5.63 -29.27 12.44
N ASP A 176 5.45 -29.20 13.76
CA ASP A 176 4.72 -30.20 14.56
C ASP A 176 3.56 -29.53 15.30
N LEU A 177 2.35 -29.97 14.98
CA LEU A 177 1.12 -29.43 15.58
C LEU A 177 1.03 -29.73 17.08
N ASN A 178 1.69 -30.79 17.55
CA ASN A 178 1.72 -31.11 18.98
C ASN A 178 2.42 -30.01 19.79
N GLN A 179 3.23 -29.16 19.17
CA GLN A 179 3.89 -28.03 19.81
C GLN A 179 2.97 -26.82 19.95
N VAL A 180 1.83 -26.79 19.26
CA VAL A 180 0.94 -25.62 19.21
C VAL A 180 -0.03 -25.66 20.40
N ALA A 181 -0.01 -24.61 21.22
CA ALA A 181 -1.03 -24.38 22.22
C ALA A 181 -2.24 -23.70 21.58
N PHE A 182 -2.01 -22.62 20.83
CA PHE A 182 -3.06 -21.92 20.08
C PHE A 182 -2.54 -21.48 18.72
N ALA A 183 -3.39 -21.57 17.71
CA ALA A 183 -3.19 -20.84 16.46
C ALA A 183 -4.46 -20.05 16.14
N ILE A 184 -4.29 -18.79 15.78
CA ILE A 184 -5.37 -17.82 15.58
C ILE A 184 -5.17 -17.21 14.18
N VAL A 185 -6.21 -17.27 13.36
CA VAL A 185 -6.25 -16.52 12.09
C VAL A 185 -6.75 -15.12 12.42
N GLU A 186 -5.91 -14.13 12.15
CA GLU A 186 -6.21 -12.70 12.35
C GLU A 186 -7.10 -12.15 11.23
N THR A 187 -7.62 -10.92 11.39
CA THR A 187 -8.53 -10.29 10.44
C THR A 187 -7.90 -9.95 9.09
N ASP A 188 -6.58 -9.85 9.03
CA ASP A 188 -5.79 -9.68 7.80
C ASP A 188 -5.44 -11.02 7.12
N GLY A 189 -5.88 -12.15 7.71
CA GLY A 189 -5.62 -13.51 7.21
C GLY A 189 -4.28 -14.11 7.64
N GLN A 190 -3.48 -13.41 8.45
CA GLN A 190 -2.22 -13.92 9.01
C GLN A 190 -2.49 -14.90 10.16
N LEU A 191 -1.57 -15.86 10.34
CA LEU A 191 -1.61 -16.79 11.46
C LEU A 191 -0.73 -16.32 12.62
N SER A 192 -1.34 -16.09 13.78
CA SER A 192 -0.65 -15.96 15.06
C SER A 192 -0.52 -17.34 15.71
N VAL A 193 0.67 -17.69 16.21
CA VAL A 193 0.95 -19.01 16.80
C VAL A 193 1.56 -18.87 18.19
N LEU A 194 0.90 -19.47 19.17
CA LEU A 194 1.43 -19.67 20.52
C LEU A 194 1.84 -21.12 20.68
N LYS A 195 3.13 -21.36 20.90
CA LYS A 195 3.67 -22.70 21.24
C LYS A 195 3.35 -23.04 22.70
N LYS A 196 3.23 -24.34 23.02
CA LYS A 196 3.19 -24.81 24.41
C LYS A 196 4.47 -24.42 25.13
N ALA A 197 4.39 -24.22 26.46
CA ALA A 197 5.49 -23.71 27.28
C ALA A 197 6.81 -24.49 27.07
N GLU A 198 6.73 -25.81 26.91
CA GLU A 198 7.85 -26.73 26.67
C GLU A 198 8.66 -26.42 25.39
N TYR A 199 8.03 -25.77 24.41
CA TYR A 199 8.61 -25.45 23.10
C TYR A 199 8.82 -23.94 22.90
N GLN A 200 8.60 -23.13 23.94
CA GLN A 200 8.91 -21.69 23.90
C GLN A 200 10.40 -21.46 24.12
N SER A 201 10.92 -20.36 23.57
CA SER A 201 12.29 -19.94 23.83
C SER A 201 12.43 -19.46 25.27
N VAL A 202 13.54 -19.81 25.92
CA VAL A 202 13.84 -19.34 27.28
C VAL A 202 14.05 -17.82 27.28
N THR A 203 13.50 -17.15 28.27
CA THR A 203 13.72 -15.72 28.52
C THR A 203 14.84 -15.51 29.55
N PRO A 204 15.46 -14.33 29.62
CA PRO A 204 16.38 -13.99 30.71
C PRO A 204 15.76 -14.19 32.10
N LEU A 205 14.44 -13.98 32.24
CA LEU A 205 13.72 -14.17 33.49
C LEU A 205 13.68 -15.66 33.93
N ASP A 206 13.49 -16.59 32.99
CA ASP A 206 13.49 -18.03 33.27
C ASP A 206 14.86 -18.50 33.80
N LEU A 207 15.92 -17.85 33.31
CA LEU A 207 17.31 -18.09 33.72
C LEU A 207 17.73 -17.26 34.95
N LYS A 208 16.83 -16.45 35.51
CA LYS A 208 17.10 -15.51 36.61
C LYS A 208 18.27 -14.56 36.32
N LEU A 209 18.44 -14.21 35.05
CA LEU A 209 19.41 -13.21 34.63
C LEU A 209 18.82 -11.81 34.86
N THR A 210 19.68 -10.86 35.18
CA THR A 210 19.34 -9.44 35.24
C THR A 210 19.78 -8.79 33.93
N PRO A 211 18.91 -8.74 32.90
CA PRO A 211 19.28 -8.09 31.64
C PRO A 211 19.59 -6.62 31.90
N GLN A 212 20.64 -6.10 31.25
CA GLN A 212 20.82 -4.65 31.20
C GLN A 212 19.64 -4.04 30.44
N SER A 213 19.13 -2.91 30.95
CA SER A 213 18.01 -2.21 30.34
C SER A 213 18.35 -1.86 28.89
N ALA A 214 17.62 -2.44 27.94
CA ALA A 214 17.71 -2.06 26.54
C ALA A 214 17.01 -0.71 26.36
N GLY A 215 17.79 0.37 26.28
CA GLY A 215 17.31 1.63 25.72
C GLY A 215 17.43 1.62 24.18
N LEU A 216 16.86 2.65 23.55
CA LEU A 216 17.11 2.90 22.14
C LEU A 216 18.43 3.65 21.99
N ALA A 217 19.18 3.34 20.92
CA ALA A 217 20.33 4.15 20.57
C ALA A 217 19.84 5.50 20.05
N ASN A 218 20.48 6.59 20.45
CA ASN A 218 20.15 7.93 19.98
C ASN A 218 20.95 8.21 18.70
N GLU A 219 20.27 8.52 17.60
CA GLU A 219 20.95 8.97 16.39
C GLU A 219 21.48 10.40 16.58
N ILE A 220 22.79 10.57 16.41
CA ILE A 220 23.49 11.84 16.62
C ILE A 220 23.84 12.49 15.28
N ILE A 221 24.28 11.71 14.29
CA ILE A 221 24.55 12.21 12.94
C ILE A 221 23.85 11.28 11.96
N LEU A 222 23.14 11.85 10.99
CA LEU A 222 22.53 11.10 9.89
C LEU A 222 22.75 11.87 8.59
N ASP A 223 23.30 11.19 7.58
CA ASP A 223 23.63 11.74 6.27
C ASP A 223 24.48 13.03 6.32
N GLY A 224 25.41 13.10 7.28
CA GLY A 224 26.26 14.29 7.49
C GLY A 224 25.57 15.46 8.18
N ILE A 225 24.35 15.26 8.71
CA ILE A 225 23.58 16.28 9.43
C ILE A 225 23.59 15.94 10.93
N LEU A 226 23.96 16.93 11.75
CA LEU A 226 23.86 16.80 13.20
C LEU A 226 22.40 16.84 13.65
N LEU A 227 22.00 15.82 14.42
CA LEU A 227 20.73 15.74 15.10
C LEU A 227 20.91 16.18 16.56
N GLU A 228 20.70 17.47 16.84
CA GLU A 228 20.89 18.03 18.20
C GLU A 228 20.00 17.35 19.25
N GLU A 229 18.80 16.95 18.86
CA GLU A 229 17.87 16.25 19.75
C GLU A 229 18.45 14.90 20.20
N GLY A 230 19.15 14.17 19.33
CA GLY A 230 19.82 12.93 19.68
C GLY A 230 20.93 13.11 20.71
N LEU A 231 21.70 14.21 20.61
CA LEU A 231 22.68 14.57 21.65
C LEU A 231 22.01 14.88 22.99
N ARG A 232 20.92 15.67 22.96
CA ARG A 232 20.17 16.02 24.18
C ARG A 232 19.60 14.77 24.87
N GLN A 233 19.02 13.84 24.10
CA GLN A 233 18.49 12.58 24.61
C GLN A 233 19.58 11.66 25.15
N ALA A 234 20.76 11.68 24.50
CA ALA A 234 21.97 11.02 24.98
C ALA A 234 22.60 11.68 26.22
N GLN A 235 22.08 12.83 26.69
CA GLN A 235 22.70 13.65 27.73
C GLN A 235 24.18 13.97 27.40
N ARG A 236 24.43 14.28 26.12
CA ARG A 236 25.72 14.73 25.61
C ARG A 236 25.57 16.09 24.95
N ASP A 237 26.68 16.79 24.83
CA ASP A 237 26.74 18.09 24.17
C ASP A 237 27.56 18.02 22.88
N ARG A 238 27.58 19.13 22.16
CA ARG A 238 28.34 19.24 20.91
C ARG A 238 29.84 19.08 21.14
N ALA A 239 30.35 19.56 22.28
CA ALA A 239 31.77 19.48 22.60
C ALA A 239 32.23 18.02 22.76
N TRP A 240 31.42 17.18 23.41
CA TRP A 240 31.66 15.74 23.49
C TRP A 240 31.71 15.09 22.11
N LEU A 241 30.76 15.43 21.22
CA LEU A 241 30.73 14.87 19.86
C LEU A 241 31.98 15.28 19.08
N ASP A 242 32.32 16.56 19.08
CA ASP A 242 33.48 17.08 18.36
C ASP A 242 34.77 16.40 18.86
N GLN A 243 34.89 16.12 20.16
CA GLN A 243 36.01 15.36 20.73
C GLN A 243 36.05 13.91 20.21
N GLU A 244 34.90 13.22 20.15
CA GLU A 244 34.82 11.85 19.63
C GLU A 244 35.13 11.76 18.13
N LEU A 245 34.68 12.73 17.34
CA LEU A 245 35.01 12.83 15.92
C LEU A 245 36.51 13.06 15.71
N GLN A 246 37.09 14.01 16.45
CA GLN A 246 38.52 14.31 16.37
C GLN A 246 39.40 13.13 16.78
N ARG A 247 39.03 12.38 17.81
CA ARG A 247 39.72 11.14 18.22
C ARG A 247 39.80 10.11 17.09
N ARG A 248 38.82 10.12 16.19
CA ARG A 248 38.74 9.23 15.02
C ARG A 248 39.27 9.88 13.73
N GLY A 249 39.88 11.05 13.82
CA GLY A 249 40.49 11.77 12.69
C GLY A 249 39.48 12.49 11.78
N ILE A 250 38.22 12.58 12.19
CA ILE A 250 37.14 13.21 11.44
C ILE A 250 37.08 14.70 11.80
N ARG A 251 37.03 15.57 10.80
CA ARG A 251 37.10 17.03 11.01
C ARG A 251 35.74 17.68 10.94
N ASP A 252 34.86 17.14 10.10
CA ASP A 252 33.53 17.70 9.86
C ASP A 252 32.45 16.62 9.97
N VAL A 253 31.29 17.03 10.48
CA VAL A 253 30.11 16.17 10.61
C VAL A 253 29.64 15.65 9.25
N SER A 254 29.82 16.42 8.17
CA SER A 254 29.46 16.03 6.80
C SER A 254 30.23 14.81 6.27
N GLU A 255 31.34 14.44 6.90
CA GLU A 255 32.10 13.23 6.55
C GLU A 255 31.45 11.94 7.10
N VAL A 256 30.54 12.08 8.07
CA VAL A 256 29.90 10.98 8.79
C VAL A 256 28.56 10.64 8.14
N PHE A 257 28.42 9.40 7.71
CA PHE A 257 27.16 8.88 7.19
C PHE A 257 26.17 8.60 8.32
N LEU A 258 26.63 7.96 9.39
CA LEU A 258 25.84 7.64 10.57
C LEU A 258 26.68 7.72 11.84
N ALA A 259 26.17 8.39 12.86
CA ALA A 259 26.65 8.24 14.23
C ALA A 259 25.47 7.98 15.17
N SER A 260 25.58 6.94 16.00
CA SER A 260 24.54 6.56 16.95
C SER A 260 25.18 6.16 18.28
N LEU A 261 24.58 6.61 19.38
CA LEU A 261 25.03 6.30 20.73
C LEU A 261 24.07 5.34 21.40
N ASP A 262 24.55 4.16 21.73
CA ASP A 262 23.74 3.18 22.45
C ASP A 262 23.53 3.60 23.93
N PRO A 263 22.57 2.98 24.64
CA PRO A 263 22.31 3.26 26.06
C PRO A 263 23.47 2.92 26.98
N SER A 264 24.39 2.06 26.53
CA SER A 264 25.61 1.70 27.25
C SER A 264 26.72 2.75 27.08
N GLY A 265 26.52 3.75 26.22
CA GLY A 265 27.47 4.82 25.93
C GLY A 265 28.46 4.50 24.83
N ASN A 266 28.26 3.44 24.06
CA ASN A 266 29.11 3.11 22.91
C ASN A 266 28.66 3.89 21.68
N LEU A 267 29.59 4.70 21.14
CA LEU A 267 29.38 5.46 19.92
C LEU A 267 29.72 4.61 18.70
N TYR A 268 28.70 4.17 17.98
CA TYR A 268 28.82 3.68 16.62
C TYR A 268 29.02 4.86 15.66
N LEU A 269 29.95 4.74 14.72
CA LEU A 269 30.21 5.75 13.72
C LEU A 269 30.60 5.09 12.40
N ASP A 270 30.00 5.58 11.32
CA ASP A 270 30.25 5.18 9.95
C ASP A 270 30.45 6.43 9.07
N THR A 271 31.39 6.39 8.14
CA THR A 271 31.75 7.54 7.30
C THR A 271 31.27 7.34 5.87
N TYR A 272 31.37 8.38 5.02
CA TYR A 272 31.14 8.19 3.58
C TYR A 272 32.33 7.55 2.86
N ARG A 273 33.51 7.53 3.48
CA ARG A 273 34.77 7.08 2.88
C ARG A 273 35.35 5.96 3.71
N ASP A 274 34.77 4.79 3.58
CA ASP A 274 35.21 3.63 4.33
C ASP A 274 36.28 2.90 3.53
N HIS A 275 37.39 2.55 4.16
CA HIS A 275 38.44 1.73 3.55
C HIS A 275 38.04 0.24 3.48
N LEU A 276 36.78 -0.05 3.19
CA LEU A 276 36.27 -1.40 3.05
C LEU A 276 36.52 -1.87 1.62
N THR A 277 37.32 -2.93 1.50
CA THR A 277 37.40 -3.69 0.25
C THR A 277 36.08 -4.44 0.10
N THR A 278 35.21 -3.95 -0.77
CA THR A 278 34.00 -4.69 -1.14
C THR A 278 34.42 -6.07 -1.67
N PRO A 279 33.87 -7.18 -1.14
CA PRO A 279 34.03 -8.46 -1.79
C PRO A 279 33.49 -8.30 -3.21
N ARG A 280 34.35 -8.42 -4.22
CA ARG A 280 33.94 -8.33 -5.63
C ARG A 280 32.77 -9.31 -5.79
N SER A 281 31.57 -8.78 -6.06
CA SER A 281 30.46 -9.59 -6.53
C SER A 281 30.98 -10.41 -7.70
N GLY A 282 31.05 -11.73 -7.52
CA GLY A 282 31.54 -12.64 -8.53
C GLY A 282 30.72 -12.42 -9.79
N GLY A 283 31.34 -11.78 -10.79
CA GLY A 283 30.75 -11.60 -12.09
C GLY A 283 30.45 -12.97 -12.65
N ASN A 284 29.16 -13.30 -12.75
CA ASN A 284 28.71 -14.47 -13.45
C ASN A 284 28.87 -14.17 -14.95
N THR A 285 30.06 -14.46 -15.47
CA THR A 285 30.30 -14.62 -16.90
C THR A 285 30.15 -16.10 -17.21
N ARG A 286 28.98 -16.48 -17.73
CA ARG A 286 28.78 -17.38 -18.88
C ARG A 286 27.31 -17.61 -19.12
#